data_AF-A0A920JCF7-F1
#
_entry.id   AF-A0A920JCF7-F1
#
_cell.length_a   1.000
_cell.length_b   1.000
_cell.length_c   1.000
_cell.angle_alpha   90.00
_cell.angle_beta   90.00
_cell.angle_gamma   90.00
#
_symmetry.space_group_name_H-M   'P 1'
#
loop_
_entity.id
_entity.type
_entity.pdbx_description
1 polymer ?
#
loop_
_entity_poly.entity_id
_entity_poly.type
_entity_poly.pdbx_seq_one_letter_code
_entity_poly.pdbx_strand_id
1 'polypeptide(L)'
;MIKLGDFSEELCGGCHVQSTGQIGHFRPVSEEGIASGIRRFVGVTGIQAESISRQENRVAQNLRQLLNVPVEKVTETLKNCLMKSGGWKKKSRRCGNRMQEPTLEASSKKQS
;
A
#
# COMPACT_ATOMS: atom_id res chain seq x y z
N MET A 1 -26.95 4.04 -32.40
CA MET A 1 -26.27 5.30 -32.02
C MET A 1 -26.69 5.62 -30.61
N ILE A 2 -25.73 5.83 -29.71
CA ILE A 2 -25.95 6.10 -28.29
C ILE A 2 -25.43 7.50 -28.01
N LYS A 3 -26.17 8.28 -27.22
CA LYS A 3 -25.82 9.64 -26.84
C LYS A 3 -25.73 9.75 -25.32
N LEU A 4 -24.63 10.31 -24.82
CA LEU A 4 -24.45 10.65 -23.42
C LEU A 4 -24.47 12.17 -23.29
N GLY A 5 -25.64 12.72 -22.93
CA GLY A 5 -25.86 14.17 -22.90
C GLY A 5 -25.54 14.83 -24.24
N ASP A 6 -25.05 16.07 -24.18
CA ASP A 6 -24.68 16.87 -25.36
C ASP A 6 -23.20 16.74 -25.74
N PHE A 7 -22.41 15.93 -25.01
CA PHE A 7 -20.95 15.92 -25.10
C PHE A 7 -20.36 14.67 -25.74
N SER A 8 -21.12 13.58 -25.86
CA SER A 8 -20.62 12.31 -26.39
C SER A 8 -21.69 11.58 -27.19
N GLU A 9 -21.33 11.23 -28.43
CA GLU A 9 -22.16 10.44 -29.33
C GLU A 9 -21.31 9.31 -29.91
N GLU A 10 -21.78 8.08 -29.75
CA GLU A 10 -21.03 6.89 -30.14
C GLU A 10 -21.89 5.90 -30.91
N LEU A 11 -21.25 5.15 -31.82
CA LEU A 11 -21.88 4.04 -32.52
C LEU A 11 -21.53 2.72 -31.81
N CYS A 12 -22.26 2.42 -30.75
CA CYS A 12 -22.10 1.16 -30.00
C CYS A 12 -23.27 0.20 -30.26
N GLY A 13 -22.96 -1.08 -30.47
CA GLY A 13 -23.94 -2.16 -30.67
C GLY A 13 -24.14 -3.07 -29.45
N GLY A 14 -23.53 -2.73 -28.30
CA GLY A 14 -23.60 -3.51 -27.07
C GLY A 14 -24.85 -3.20 -26.21
N CYS A 15 -24.91 -3.85 -25.04
CA CYS A 15 -25.93 -3.56 -24.03
C CYS A 15 -25.58 -2.25 -23.30
N HIS A 16 -26.58 -1.39 -23.12
CA HIS A 16 -26.44 -0.11 -22.45
C HIS A 16 -27.37 -0.01 -21.25
N VAL A 17 -26.92 0.75 -20.26
CA VAL A 17 -27.76 1.18 -19.13
C VAL A 17 -28.64 2.35 -19.55
N GLN A 18 -29.76 2.55 -18.84
CA GLN A 18 -30.69 3.65 -19.13
C GLN A 18 -30.17 5.00 -18.62
N SER A 19 -29.34 4.99 -17.57
CA SER A 19 -28.75 6.20 -16.99
C SER A 19 -27.37 5.90 -16.42
N THR A 20 -26.49 6.91 -16.41
CA THR A 20 -25.11 6.80 -15.90
C THR A 20 -25.07 6.42 -14.41
N GLY A 21 -26.09 6.78 -13.64
CA GLY A 21 -26.22 6.36 -12.23
C GLY A 21 -26.29 4.85 -12.05
N GLN A 22 -26.77 4.09 -13.04
CA GLN A 22 -26.81 2.61 -12.98
C GLN A 22 -25.43 1.97 -13.10
N ILE A 23 -24.42 2.69 -13.63
CA ILE A 23 -23.03 2.22 -13.67
C ILE A 23 -22.45 2.17 -12.25
N GLY A 24 -22.92 3.05 -11.37
CA GLY A 24 -22.51 3.12 -9.97
C GLY A 24 -21.09 3.66 -9.78
N HIS A 25 -20.41 3.15 -8.76
CA HIS A 25 -19.07 3.60 -8.39
C HIS A 25 -18.06 3.29 -9.50
N PHE A 26 -17.25 4.26 -9.89
CA PHE A 26 -16.17 4.09 -10.85
C PHE A 26 -14.82 4.27 -10.15
N ARG A 27 -13.93 3.28 -10.30
CA ARG A 27 -12.59 3.28 -9.71
C ARG A 27 -11.54 3.15 -10.82
N PRO A 28 -10.66 4.15 -11.04
CA PRO A 28 -9.47 3.98 -11.87
C PRO A 28 -8.60 2.86 -11.31
N VAL A 29 -8.05 1.98 -12.14
CA VAL A 29 -7.11 0.93 -11.72
C VAL A 29 -5.69 1.31 -12.10
N SER A 30 -5.48 1.66 -13.37
CA SER A 30 -4.16 2.03 -13.88
C SER A 30 -4.27 2.92 -15.11
N GLU A 31 -3.19 3.65 -15.35
CA GLU A 31 -3.00 4.41 -16.56
C GLU A 31 -1.58 4.17 -17.08
N GLU A 32 -1.45 3.81 -18.35
CA GLU A 32 -0.17 3.50 -19.00
C GLU A 32 0.01 4.31 -20.29
N GLY A 33 1.22 4.81 -20.53
CA GLY A 33 1.59 5.45 -21.79
C GLY A 33 2.08 4.40 -22.79
N ILE A 34 1.42 4.30 -23.93
CA ILE A 34 1.77 3.31 -24.97
C ILE A 34 2.72 3.93 -26.00
N ALA A 35 2.45 5.17 -26.41
CA ALA A 35 3.21 5.92 -27.39
C ALA A 35 3.06 7.43 -27.17
N SER A 36 3.77 8.24 -27.95
CA SER A 36 3.63 9.70 -27.90
C SER A 36 2.17 10.11 -28.16
N GLY A 37 1.53 10.71 -27.15
CA GLY A 37 0.14 11.14 -27.21
C GLY A 37 -0.91 10.03 -26.99
N ILE A 38 -0.52 8.78 -26.75
CA ILE A 38 -1.45 7.67 -26.53
C ILE A 38 -1.34 7.13 -25.10
N ARG A 39 -2.47 7.16 -24.39
CA ARG A 39 -2.60 6.65 -23.02
C ARG A 39 -3.70 5.61 -22.97
N ARG A 40 -3.46 4.50 -22.29
CA ARG A 40 -4.50 3.51 -21.97
C ARG A 40 -4.91 3.70 -20.52
N PHE A 41 -6.21 3.80 -20.33
CA PHE A 41 -6.83 3.89 -19.03
C PHE A 41 -7.59 2.60 -18.74
N VAL A 42 -7.36 2.04 -17.56
CA VAL A 42 -8.07 0.85 -17.07
C VAL A 42 -8.83 1.25 -15.81
N GLY A 43 -10.13 0.97 -15.78
CA GLY A 43 -10.99 1.24 -14.64
C GLY A 43 -12.03 0.13 -14.45
N VAL A 44 -12.53 0.01 -13.23
CA VAL A 44 -13.64 -0.89 -12.88
C VAL A 44 -14.83 -0.09 -12.40
N THR A 45 -16.03 -0.64 -12.57
CA THR A 45 -17.29 0.01 -12.18
C THR A 45 -18.12 -0.88 -11.25
N GLY A 46 -19.19 -0.31 -10.68
CA GLY A 46 -20.21 -1.02 -9.92
C GLY A 46 -19.69 -1.67 -8.64
N ILE A 47 -20.21 -2.87 -8.36
CA ILE A 47 -19.94 -3.63 -7.12
C ILE A 47 -18.45 -3.96 -6.99
N GLN A 48 -17.77 -4.24 -8.10
CA GLN A 48 -16.34 -4.56 -8.06
C GLN A 48 -15.52 -3.34 -7.62
N ALA A 49 -15.83 -2.15 -8.15
CA ALA A 49 -15.19 -0.90 -7.73
C ALA A 49 -15.41 -0.63 -6.24
N GLU A 50 -16.64 -0.81 -5.76
CA GLU A 50 -16.97 -0.67 -4.35
C GLU A 50 -16.22 -1.68 -3.46
N SER A 51 -16.15 -2.96 -3.87
CA SER A 51 -15.47 -4.00 -3.13
C SER A 51 -13.98 -3.68 -2.93
N ILE A 52 -13.31 -3.18 -3.98
CA ILE A 52 -11.90 -2.77 -3.90
C ILE A 52 -11.73 -1.64 -2.86
N SER A 53 -12.56 -0.59 -2.93
CA SER A 53 -12.47 0.52 -1.98
C SER A 53 -12.79 0.09 -0.54
N ARG A 54 -13.74 -0.82 -0.35
CA ARG A 54 -14.02 -1.41 0.97
C ARG A 54 -12.82 -2.22 1.49
N GLN A 55 -12.14 -2.96 0.63
CA GLN A 55 -10.93 -3.70 0.99
C GLN A 55 -9.78 -2.77 1.40
N GLU A 56 -9.51 -1.73 0.61
CA GLU A 56 -8.51 -0.70 0.94
C GLU A 56 -8.80 -0.05 2.30
N ASN A 57 -10.06 0.32 2.55
CA ASN A 57 -10.49 0.87 3.83
C ASN A 57 -10.31 -0.12 5.00
N ARG A 58 -10.61 -1.42 4.81
CA ARG A 58 -10.37 -2.43 5.84
C ARG A 58 -8.90 -2.53 6.21
N VAL A 59 -8.01 -2.51 5.22
CA VAL A 59 -6.56 -2.54 5.46
C VAL A 59 -6.13 -1.31 6.26
N ALA A 60 -6.62 -0.11 5.90
CA ALA A 60 -6.33 1.11 6.64
C ALA A 60 -6.82 1.06 8.10
N GLN A 61 -8.02 0.53 8.33
CA GLN A 61 -8.58 0.36 9.68
C GLN A 61 -7.80 -0.67 10.51
N ASN A 62 -7.38 -1.77 9.90
CA ASN A 62 -6.56 -2.78 10.57
C ASN A 62 -5.20 -2.18 11.00
N LEU A 63 -4.57 -1.37 10.15
CA LEU A 63 -3.33 -0.67 10.48
C LEU A 63 -3.52 0.34 11.63
N ARG A 64 -4.62 1.08 11.62
CA ARG A 64 -5.01 1.97 12.72
C ARG A 64 -5.10 1.20 14.04
N GLN A 65 -5.77 0.05 14.05
CA GLN A 65 -5.95 -0.77 15.25
C GLN A 65 -4.62 -1.34 15.77
N LEU A 66 -3.76 -1.84 14.89
CA LEU A 66 -2.46 -2.41 15.26
C LEU A 66 -1.50 -1.36 15.83
N LEU A 67 -1.50 -0.15 15.26
CA LEU A 67 -0.61 0.92 15.68
C LEU A 67 -1.21 1.81 16.77
N ASN A 68 -2.52 1.69 17.03
CA ASN A 68 -3.31 2.55 17.91
C ASN A 68 -3.15 4.06 17.59
N VAL A 69 -3.09 4.39 16.30
CA VAL A 69 -2.83 5.75 15.79
C VAL A 69 -3.86 6.08 14.72
N PRO A 70 -4.38 7.32 14.65
CA PRO A 70 -5.34 7.73 13.63
C PRO A 70 -4.82 7.53 12.20
N VAL A 71 -5.72 7.25 11.25
CA VAL A 71 -5.40 6.77 9.89
C VAL A 71 -4.45 7.72 9.16
N GLU A 72 -4.60 9.02 9.41
CA GLU A 72 -3.82 10.09 8.80
C GLU A 72 -2.33 10.02 9.20
N LYS A 73 -2.05 9.57 10.43
CA LYS A 73 -0.70 9.49 11.01
C LYS A 73 -0.07 8.10 10.92
N VAL A 74 -0.78 7.13 10.34
CA VAL A 74 -0.29 5.75 10.17
C VAL A 74 1.00 5.74 9.36
N THR A 75 1.06 6.48 8.25
CA THR A 75 2.23 6.49 7.36
C THR A 75 3.48 7.04 8.03
N GLU A 76 3.37 8.12 8.79
CA GLU A 76 4.47 8.72 9.54
C GLU A 76 4.95 7.78 10.64
N THR A 77 4.04 7.21 11.41
CA THR A 77 4.37 6.28 12.50
C THR A 77 5.04 5.03 11.96
N LEU A 78 4.56 4.50 10.82
CA LEU A 78 5.15 3.36 10.14
C LEU A 78 6.59 3.67 9.68
N LYS A 79 6.81 4.83 9.05
CA LYS A 79 8.16 5.30 8.67
C LYS A 79 9.09 5.38 9.87
N ASN A 80 8.62 5.98 10.97
CA ASN A 80 9.39 6.10 12.20
C ASN A 80 9.72 4.73 12.82
N CYS A 81 8.78 3.79 12.77
CA CYS A 81 8.98 2.43 13.27
C CYS A 81 10.00 1.65 12.41
N LEU A 82 9.90 1.77 11.08
CA LEU A 82 10.85 1.17 10.14
C LEU A 82 12.27 1.71 10.35
N MET A 83 12.44 3.03 10.49
CA MET A 83 13.74 3.65 10.78
C MET A 83 14.37 3.12 12.08
N LYS A 84 13.56 2.97 13.14
CA LYS A 84 14.03 2.41 14.42
C LYS A 84 14.45 0.93 14.28
N SER A 85 13.71 0.12 13.52
CA SER A 85 14.01 -1.30 13.34
C SER A 85 15.37 -1.56 12.65
N GLY A 86 15.75 -0.73 11.67
CA GLY A 86 17.08 -0.80 11.03
C GLY A 86 18.23 -0.52 12.00
N GLY A 87 18.05 0.44 12.92
CA GLY A 87 19.01 0.74 13.99
C GLY A 87 19.12 -0.38 15.04
N TRP A 88 18.00 -1.01 15.38
CA TRP A 88 17.96 -2.18 16.27
C TRP A 88 18.71 -3.39 15.69
N LYS A 89 18.55 -3.69 14.40
CA LYS A 89 19.27 -4.79 13.72
C LYS A 89 20.80 -4.61 13.75
N LYS A 90 21.27 -3.36 13.74
CA LYS A 90 22.70 -3.03 13.87
C LYS A 90 23.21 -3.19 15.31
N LYS A 91 22.39 -2.82 16.31
CA LYS A 91 22.71 -3.03 17.74
C LYS A 91 22.72 -4.50 18.14
N SER A 92 21.76 -5.30 17.67
CA SER A 92 21.74 -6.75 17.96
C SER A 92 22.95 -7.47 17.37
N ARG A 93 23.35 -7.13 16.15
CA ARG A 93 24.61 -7.59 15.53
C ARG A 93 25.85 -7.18 16.34
N ARG A 94 25.87 -5.94 16.85
CA ARG A 94 26.98 -5.44 17.68
C ARG A 94 27.06 -6.11 19.05
N CYS A 95 25.92 -6.47 19.64
CA CYS A 95 25.85 -7.17 20.92
C CYS A 95 26.21 -8.66 20.77
N GLY A 96 25.78 -9.29 19.67
CA GLY A 96 26.19 -10.66 19.30
C GLY A 96 27.72 -10.79 19.06
N ASN A 97 28.35 -9.80 18.41
CA ASN A 97 29.81 -9.77 18.27
C ASN A 97 30.53 -9.52 19.61
N ARG A 98 29.94 -8.76 20.53
CA ARG A 98 30.56 -8.45 21.84
C ARG A 98 30.45 -9.60 22.84
N MET A 99 29.59 -10.59 22.62
CA MET A 99 29.55 -11.81 23.43
C MET A 99 30.62 -12.84 23.02
N GLN A 100 31.32 -12.66 21.89
CA GLN A 100 32.40 -13.56 21.44
C GLN A 100 33.82 -13.11 21.87
N GLU A 101 33.97 -11.91 22.44
CA GLU A 101 35.23 -11.41 23.04
C GLU A 101 34.88 -10.79 24.41
N PRO A 102 35.42 -11.18 25.58
CA PRO A 102 36.49 -12.15 25.91
C PRO A 102 36.12 -13.13 27.06
N THR A 103 36.24 -14.44 26.85
CA THR A 103 36.39 -15.43 27.94
C THR A 103 37.84 -15.88 28.16
N LEU A 104 38.81 -15.26 27.46
CA LEU A 104 40.21 -15.69 27.49
C LEU A 104 41.08 -14.98 28.54
N GLU A 105 40.62 -13.89 29.19
CA GLU A 105 41.42 -13.18 30.20
C GLU A 105 41.17 -13.62 31.66
N ALA A 106 40.21 -14.52 31.92
CA ALA A 106 39.91 -14.98 33.28
C ALA A 106 40.77 -16.18 33.76
N SER A 107 41.56 -16.80 32.88
CA SER A 107 42.32 -18.03 33.19
C SER A 107 43.78 -17.81 33.61
N SER A 108 44.28 -16.57 33.63
CA SER A 108 45.71 -16.26 33.87
C SER A 108 46.07 -15.81 35.31
N LYS A 109 45.11 -15.79 36.26
CA LYS A 109 45.36 -15.28 37.64
C LYS A 109 45.16 -16.28 38.78
N LYS A 110 45.16 -17.59 38.52
CA LYS A 110 45.12 -18.63 39.57
C LYS A 110 46.22 -19.70 39.39
N GLN A 111 47.47 -19.28 39.34
CA GLN A 111 48.62 -20.14 39.68
C GLN A 111 49.67 -19.25 40.33
N SER A 112 49.51 -19.01 41.63
CA SER A 112 50.59 -18.65 42.56
C SER A 112 50.19 -19.06 43.96
#